data_AF-A0A101WW51-F1
#
_entry.id   AF-A0A101WW51-F1
#
_cell.length_a   1.000
_cell.length_b   1.000
_cell.length_c   1.000
_cell.angle_alpha   90.00
_cell.angle_beta   90.00
_cell.angle_gamma   90.00
#
_symmetry.space_group_name_H-M   'P 1'
#
loop_
_entity.id
_entity.type
_entity.pdbx_description
1 polymer ?
#
loop_
_entity_poly.entity_id
_entity_poly.type
_entity_poly.pdbx_seq_one_letter_code
_entity_poly.pdbx_strand_id
1 'polypeptide(L)'
;MSSLVDLVLVNYHGEWILEGGVVKYIEHVDGDIIEAELENCGEDYVDCVIEDAVKRLGDELKIPRSVLGAVKARLKLLGFPLMIRSREEGNSLIVDLRGKGGNAQLVVRYQLIA
;
A
#
# COMPACT_ATOMS: atom_id res chain seq x y z
N MET A 1 16.11 -8.40 6.27
CA MET A 1 15.27 -8.41 5.05
C MET A 1 14.78 -6.99 4.81
N SER A 2 14.77 -6.51 3.57
CA SER A 2 14.23 -5.19 3.23
C SER A 2 12.85 -5.37 2.61
N SER A 3 11.82 -4.74 3.19
CA SER A 3 10.47 -4.74 2.64
C SER A 3 10.44 -4.03 1.28
N LEU A 4 9.72 -4.60 0.31
CA LEU A 4 9.37 -3.97 -0.97
C LEU A 4 8.32 -2.89 -0.75
N VAL A 5 7.31 -3.17 0.07
CA VAL A 5 6.22 -2.24 0.41
C VAL A 5 5.92 -2.37 1.89
N ASP A 6 5.98 -1.26 2.59
CA ASP A 6 5.55 -1.14 3.99
C ASP A 6 4.35 -0.20 4.04
N LEU A 7 3.16 -0.77 4.29
CA LEU A 7 1.88 -0.07 4.26
C LEU A 7 1.29 -0.06 5.66
N VAL A 8 1.24 1.12 6.29
CA VAL A 8 0.63 1.30 7.60
C VAL A 8 -0.43 2.38 7.56
N LEU A 9 -1.66 1.95 7.79
CA LEU A 9 -2.82 2.80 7.99
C LEU A 9 -3.20 2.78 9.48
N VAL A 10 -4.28 3.46 9.84
CA VAL A 10 -4.72 3.63 11.23
C VAL A 10 -4.74 2.31 12.02
N ASN A 11 -5.43 1.29 11.50
CA ASN A 11 -5.56 -0.02 12.14
C ASN A 11 -5.10 -1.18 11.25
N TYR A 12 -4.27 -0.89 10.24
CA TYR A 12 -3.84 -1.89 9.27
C TYR A 12 -2.33 -1.75 9.05
N HIS A 13 -1.61 -2.87 9.08
CA HIS A 13 -0.20 -2.93 8.69
C HIS A 13 0.03 -4.13 7.79
N GLY A 14 0.43 -3.86 6.55
CA GLY A 14 0.82 -4.86 5.56
C GLY A 14 2.25 -4.65 5.09
N GLU A 15 3.01 -5.73 4.96
CA GLU A 15 4.37 -5.73 4.43
C GLU A 15 4.50 -6.72 3.27
N TRP A 16 5.20 -6.31 2.22
CA TRP A 16 5.55 -7.18 1.09
C TRP A 16 7.04 -7.39 1.07
N ILE A 17 7.51 -8.63 1.11
CA ILE A 17 8.92 -8.97 1.22
C ILE A 17 9.29 -9.90 0.06
N LEU A 18 10.44 -9.64 -0.56
CA LEU A 18 11.04 -10.56 -1.53
C LEU A 18 12.03 -11.48 -0.81
N GLU A 19 11.74 -12.78 -0.78
CA GLU A 19 12.59 -13.79 -0.17
C GLU A 19 12.78 -14.96 -1.13
N GLY A 20 14.03 -15.24 -1.54
CA GLY A 20 14.33 -16.36 -2.44
C GLY A 20 13.66 -16.27 -3.82
N GLY A 21 13.29 -15.07 -4.28
CA GLY A 21 12.56 -14.87 -5.54
C GLY A 21 11.03 -14.99 -5.40
N VAL A 22 10.53 -15.27 -4.20
CA VAL A 22 9.10 -15.35 -3.89
C VAL A 22 8.69 -14.08 -3.14
N VAL A 23 7.55 -13.50 -3.52
CA VAL A 23 6.96 -12.39 -2.78
C VAL A 23 6.07 -12.96 -1.68
N LYS A 24 6.38 -12.60 -0.44
CA LYS A 24 5.54 -12.84 0.72
C LYS A 24 4.80 -11.56 1.08
N TYR A 25 3.55 -11.73 1.46
CA TYR A 25 2.73 -10.72 2.09
C TYR A 25 2.56 -11.06 3.57
N ILE A 26 2.71 -10.07 4.43
CA ILE A 26 2.59 -10.19 5.88
C ILE A 26 1.59 -9.14 6.35
N GLU A 27 0.53 -9.57 7.01
CA GLU A 27 -0.46 -8.69 7.65
C GLU A 27 -0.30 -8.78 9.17
N HIS A 28 -0.27 -7.63 9.83
CA HIS A 28 -0.27 -7.55 11.29
C HIS A 28 -1.65 -7.09 11.75
N VAL A 29 -2.42 -7.99 12.37
CA VAL A 29 -3.79 -7.74 12.83
C VAL A 29 -3.85 -7.99 14.33
N ASP A 30 -4.05 -6.96 15.14
CA ASP A 30 -4.29 -7.06 16.60
C ASP A 30 -3.30 -7.97 17.38
N GLY A 31 -2.04 -8.01 16.93
CA GLY A 31 -0.98 -8.83 17.55
C GLY A 31 -0.79 -10.21 16.92
N ASP A 32 -1.66 -10.61 16.00
CA ASP A 32 -1.49 -11.77 15.13
C ASP A 32 -0.77 -11.38 13.83
N ILE A 33 0.00 -12.33 13.30
CA ILE A 33 0.70 -12.20 12.02
C ILE A 33 0.12 -13.22 11.05
N ILE A 34 -0.41 -12.74 9.92
CA ILE A 34 -0.90 -13.57 8.83
C ILE A 34 0.10 -13.45 7.68
N GLU A 35 0.78 -14.56 7.37
CA GLU A 35 1.69 -14.64 6.24
C GLU A 35 1.06 -15.40 5.08
N ALA A 36 1.20 -14.87 3.87
CA ALA A 36 0.76 -15.51 2.64
C ALA A 36 1.79 -15.31 1.53
N GLU A 37 1.95 -16.30 0.65
CA GLU A 37 2.71 -16.13 -0.58
C GLU A 37 1.82 -15.52 -1.66
N LEU A 38 2.33 -14.54 -2.39
CA LEU A 38 1.65 -14.01 -3.56
C LEU A 38 1.95 -14.91 -4.76
N GLU A 39 0.97 -15.76 -5.08
CA GLU A 39 1.06 -16.66 -6.22
C GLU A 39 1.22 -15.88 -7.54
N ASN A 40 2.01 -16.45 -8.47
CA ASN A 40 2.18 -15.96 -9.85
C ASN A 40 2.82 -14.57 -10.02
N CYS A 41 3.47 -13.98 -9.01
CA CYS A 41 4.22 -12.73 -9.22
C CYS A 41 5.43 -12.87 -10.15
N GLY A 42 6.05 -14.06 -10.24
CA GLY A 42 7.19 -14.33 -11.12
C GLY A 42 8.42 -13.43 -10.87
N GLU A 43 9.35 -13.40 -11.83
CA GLU A 43 10.56 -12.56 -11.73
C GLU A 43 10.26 -11.06 -11.88
N ASP A 44 9.20 -10.69 -12.62
CA ASP A 44 8.71 -9.31 -12.76
C ASP A 44 7.59 -9.01 -11.74
N TYR A 45 7.94 -9.21 -10.47
CA TYR A 45 7.02 -9.08 -9.34
C TYR A 45 6.46 -7.66 -9.14
N VAL A 46 6.95 -6.66 -9.89
CA VAL A 46 6.66 -5.25 -9.62
C VAL A 46 5.18 -4.93 -9.79
N ASP A 47 4.57 -5.33 -10.91
CA ASP A 47 3.16 -5.03 -11.12
C ASP A 47 2.29 -5.82 -10.14
N CYS A 48 2.64 -7.08 -9.89
CA CYS A 48 1.94 -7.96 -8.95
C CYS A 48 1.88 -7.36 -7.53
N VAL A 49 3.03 -6.95 -7.00
CA VAL A 49 3.14 -6.32 -5.67
C VAL A 49 2.37 -5.01 -5.61
N ILE A 50 2.49 -4.16 -6.64
CA ILE A 50 1.77 -2.88 -6.67
C ILE A 50 0.26 -3.11 -6.79
N GLU A 51 -0.20 -4.06 -7.59
CA GLU A 51 -1.63 -4.38 -7.71
C GLU A 51 -2.22 -4.85 -6.40
N ASP A 52 -1.55 -5.76 -5.69
CA ASP A 52 -2.02 -6.25 -4.40
C ASP A 52 -2.02 -5.13 -3.34
N ALA A 53 -0.95 -4.33 -3.26
CA ALA A 53 -0.87 -3.20 -2.35
C ALA A 53 -1.96 -2.14 -2.63
N VAL A 54 -2.24 -1.83 -3.89
CA VAL A 54 -3.31 -0.88 -4.28
C VAL A 54 -4.69 -1.45 -3.97
N LYS A 55 -4.90 -2.75 -4.19
CA LYS A 55 -6.15 -3.43 -3.85
C LYS A 55 -6.43 -3.32 -2.35
N ARG A 56 -5.46 -3.68 -1.51
CA ARG A 56 -5.60 -3.59 -0.04
C ARG A 56 -5.78 -2.17 0.45
N LEU A 57 -4.99 -1.22 -0.06
CA LEU A 57 -5.20 0.21 0.23
C LEU A 57 -6.63 0.67 -0.13
N GLY A 58 -7.14 0.20 -1.27
CA GLY A 58 -8.50 0.50 -1.72
C GLY A 58 -9.57 -0.13 -0.85
N ASP A 59 -9.38 -1.37 -0.42
CA ASP A 59 -10.30 -2.09 0.45
C ASP A 59 -10.34 -1.47 1.85
N GLU A 60 -9.19 -1.08 2.41
CA GLU A 60 -9.10 -0.44 3.72
C GLU A 60 -9.70 0.97 3.72
N LEU A 61 -9.37 1.78 2.72
CA LEU A 61 -9.79 3.19 2.68
C LEU A 61 -11.06 3.44 1.86
N LYS A 62 -11.69 2.37 1.33
CA LYS A 62 -12.87 2.41 0.45
C LYS A 62 -12.70 3.37 -0.74
N ILE A 63 -11.50 3.35 -1.34
CA ILE A 63 -11.14 4.28 -2.42
C ILE A 63 -11.86 3.89 -3.73
N PRO A 64 -12.48 4.85 -4.44
CA PRO A 64 -13.08 4.58 -5.75
C PRO A 64 -12.08 4.06 -6.78
N ARG A 65 -12.51 3.12 -7.64
CA ARG A 65 -11.67 2.53 -8.70
C ARG A 65 -10.98 3.56 -9.60
N SER A 66 -11.66 4.68 -9.87
CA SER A 66 -11.10 5.79 -10.68
C SER A 66 -9.86 6.42 -10.05
N VAL A 67 -9.80 6.46 -8.71
CA VAL A 67 -8.64 6.98 -7.96
C VAL A 67 -7.57 5.90 -7.83
N LEU A 68 -7.95 4.63 -7.65
CA LEU A 68 -7.00 3.51 -7.56
C LEU A 68 -6.09 3.40 -8.79
N GLY A 69 -6.61 3.65 -10.00
CA GLY A 69 -5.78 3.68 -11.20
C GLY A 69 -4.67 4.75 -11.15
N ALA A 70 -5.00 5.94 -10.64
CA ALA A 70 -4.02 7.01 -10.45
C ALA A 70 -3.00 6.69 -9.36
N VAL A 71 -3.45 6.03 -8.28
CA VAL A 71 -2.56 5.55 -7.21
C VAL A 71 -1.59 4.51 -7.77
N LYS A 72 -2.07 3.48 -8.49
CA LYS A 72 -1.23 2.47 -9.16
C LYS A 72 -0.16 3.12 -10.04
N ALA A 73 -0.57 4.03 -10.92
CA ALA A 73 0.36 4.74 -11.80
C ALA A 73 1.41 5.54 -10.99
N ARG A 74 0.99 6.18 -9.90
CA ARG A 74 1.91 6.94 -9.03
C ARG A 74 2.90 6.02 -8.32
N LEU A 75 2.46 4.89 -7.76
CA LEU A 75 3.36 3.94 -7.07
C LEU A 75 4.42 3.37 -8.02
N LYS A 76 4.06 3.09 -9.29
CA LYS A 76 5.03 2.68 -10.32
C LYS A 76 6.13 3.70 -10.55
N LEU A 77 5.78 4.99 -10.57
CA LEU A 77 6.76 6.08 -10.73
C LEU A 77 7.62 6.28 -9.49
N LEU A 78 7.07 6.07 -8.29
CA LEU A 78 7.81 6.17 -7.04
C LEU A 78 8.84 5.04 -6.89
N GLY A 79 8.53 3.82 -7.34
CA GLY A 79 9.44 2.69 -7.33
C GLY A 79 9.84 2.18 -5.94
N PHE A 80 10.26 0.92 -5.87
CA PHE A 80 10.57 0.26 -4.60
C PHE A 80 11.91 0.67 -3.96
N PRO A 81 12.02 0.63 -2.62
CA PRO A 81 10.97 0.24 -1.68
C PRO A 81 9.94 1.36 -1.52
N LEU A 82 8.67 0.98 -1.34
CA LEU A 82 7.57 1.90 -1.09
C LEU A 82 7.27 1.94 0.41
N MET A 83 7.15 3.15 0.96
CA MET A 83 6.62 3.38 2.30
C MET A 83 5.31 4.15 2.17
N ILE A 84 4.24 3.57 2.69
CA ILE A 84 2.88 4.10 2.62
C ILE A 84 2.38 4.26 4.05
N ARG A 85 2.19 5.50 4.51
CA ARG A 85 1.80 5.78 5.91
C ARG A 85 0.61 6.73 5.95
N SER A 86 -0.41 6.40 6.74
CA SER A 86 -1.54 7.31 6.96
C SER A 86 -1.32 8.20 8.19
N ARG A 87 -1.89 9.41 8.16
CA ARG A 87 -1.98 10.33 9.29
C ARG A 87 -3.27 11.12 9.20
N GLU A 88 -3.89 11.38 10.35
CA GLU A 88 -5.10 12.21 10.45
C GLU A 88 -4.71 13.69 10.56
N GLU A 89 -5.32 14.53 9.74
CA GLU A 89 -5.21 15.99 9.80
C GLU A 89 -6.60 16.64 9.72
N GLY A 90 -7.12 17.04 10.88
CA GLY A 90 -8.45 17.65 10.97
C GLY A 90 -9.54 16.70 10.50
N ASN A 91 -10.23 17.05 9.43
CA ASN A 91 -11.28 16.23 8.80
C ASN A 91 -10.77 15.43 7.58
N SER A 92 -9.47 15.20 7.49
CA SER A 92 -8.86 14.48 6.37
C SER A 92 -7.94 13.38 6.86
N LEU A 93 -7.92 12.26 6.13
CA LEU A 93 -6.87 11.25 6.22
C LEU A 93 -5.88 11.49 5.08
N ILE A 94 -4.62 11.68 5.42
CA ILE A 94 -3.54 11.84 4.44
C ILE A 94 -2.73 10.57 4.42
N VAL A 95 -2.54 10.01 3.23
CA VAL A 95 -1.68 8.86 3.00
C VAL A 95 -0.44 9.35 2.27
N ASP A 96 0.69 9.37 2.98
CA ASP A 96 2.00 9.67 2.45
C ASP A 96 2.53 8.45 1.68
N LEU A 97 2.83 8.65 0.40
CA LEU A 97 3.41 7.64 -0.49
C LEU A 97 4.87 8.04 -0.77
N ARG A 98 5.83 7.21 -0.39
CA ARG A 98 7.26 7.47 -0.59
C ARG A 98 7.92 6.30 -1.30
N GLY A 99 8.85 6.59 -2.20
CA GLY A 99 9.68 5.61 -2.86
C GLY A 99 11.01 6.21 -3.29
N LYS A 100 11.82 5.45 -4.05
CA LYS A 100 13.12 5.95 -4.54
C LYS A 100 12.99 7.15 -5.49
N GLY A 101 11.92 7.20 -6.25
CA GLY A 101 11.59 8.24 -7.24
C GLY A 101 10.97 9.50 -6.65
N GLY A 102 10.78 9.57 -5.32
CA GLY A 102 10.29 10.76 -4.63
C GLY A 102 9.11 10.47 -3.71
N ASN A 103 8.18 11.42 -3.63
CA ASN A 103 7.02 11.36 -2.75
C ASN A 103 5.74 11.83 -3.46
N ALA A 104 4.61 11.36 -2.95
CA ALA A 104 3.28 11.81 -3.32
C ALA A 104 2.35 11.68 -2.10
N GLN A 105 1.18 12.29 -2.19
CA GLN A 105 0.16 12.19 -1.17
C GLN A 105 -1.19 11.87 -1.79
N LEU A 106 -1.92 10.96 -1.15
CA LEU A 106 -3.35 10.79 -1.36
C LEU A 106 -4.07 11.46 -0.19
N VAL A 107 -5.03 12.33 -0.49
CA VAL A 107 -5.81 13.05 0.52
C VAL A 107 -7.26 12.58 0.44
N VAL A 108 -7.74 11.93 1.50
CA VAL A 108 -9.14 11.54 1.67
C VAL A 108 -9.78 12.57 2.60
N ARG A 109 -10.76 13.32 2.08
CA ARG A 109 -11.49 14.33 2.86
C ARG A 109 -12.83 13.77 3.30
N TYR A 110 -13.14 13.91 4.58
CA TYR A 110 -14.43 13.54 5.14
C TYR A 110 -15.32 14.79 5.22
N GLN A 111 -16.55 14.64 4.75
CA GLN A 111 -17.58 15.68 4.85
C GLN A 111 -18.86 15.05 5.36
N LEU A 112 -19.43 15.63 6.42
CA LEU A 112 -20.77 15.31 6.88
C LEU A 112 -21.72 16.34 6.29
N ILE A 113 -22.65 15.89 5.45
CA ILE A 113 -23.70 16.71 4.86
C ILE A 113 -24.99 16.37 5.61
N ALA A 114 -25.74 17.39 6.02
CA ALA A 114 -27.04 17.27 6.66
C ALA A 114 -28.17 17.18 5.63
#